data_AF-A0A7T5UIC0-F1
#
_entry.id   AF-A0A7T5UIC0-F1
#
_cell.length_a   1.000
_cell.length_b   1.000
_cell.length_c   1.000
_cell.angle_alpha   90.00
_cell.angle_beta   90.00
_cell.angle_gamma   90.00
#
_symmetry.space_group_name_H-M   'P 1'
#
loop_
_entity.id
_entity.type
_entity.pdbx_description
1 polymer ?
#
loop_
_entity_poly.entity_id
_entity_poly.type
_entity_poly.pdbx_seq_one_letter_code
_entity_poly.pdbx_strand_id
1 'polypeptide(L)'
;MTSLLYQWIDLLWLPVAMAAVHKGQRLKTAIFMLVSILTLRVQVELMDSINASRGFTGLWSWDAYQRGLLVYGIVFALFLILAYFSSRTQGIVFFAATLTIYILTFCLSMLVMVI
;
A
#
# COMPACT_ATOMS: atom_id res chain seq x y z
N MET A 1 -2.75 -12.86 19.29
CA MET A 1 -3.64 -11.68 19.36
C MET A 1 -2.96 -10.40 18.89
N THR A 2 -1.64 -10.24 19.05
CA THR A 2 -0.85 -9.14 18.44
C THR A 2 -0.75 -9.22 16.91
N SER A 3 -0.77 -10.42 16.34
CA SER A 3 -0.75 -10.65 14.88
C SER A 3 -1.99 -10.10 14.16
N LEU A 4 -3.18 -10.25 14.74
CA LEU A 4 -4.42 -9.71 14.18
C LEU A 4 -4.40 -8.17 14.16
N LEU A 5 -3.98 -7.51 15.24
CA LEU A 5 -3.93 -6.04 15.29
C LEU A 5 -2.99 -5.45 14.24
N TYR A 6 -1.83 -6.07 14.01
CA TYR A 6 -0.93 -5.65 12.92
C TYR A 6 -1.55 -5.91 11.54
N GLN A 7 -2.30 -7.01 11.34
CA GLN A 7 -3.01 -7.25 10.09
C GLN A 7 -4.03 -6.14 9.77
N TRP A 8 -4.75 -5.61 10.75
CA TRP A 8 -5.82 -4.64 10.48
C TRP A 8 -5.36 -3.18 10.45
N ILE A 9 -4.06 -2.89 10.71
CA ILE A 9 -3.52 -1.53 10.63
C ILE A 9 -3.70 -0.92 9.24
N ASP A 10 -3.59 -1.73 8.19
CA ASP A 10 -3.77 -1.28 6.81
C ASP A 10 -5.21 -0.77 6.56
N LEU A 11 -6.18 -1.31 7.30
CA LEU A 11 -7.58 -0.90 7.23
C LEU A 11 -7.82 0.47 7.89
N LEU A 12 -6.92 0.93 8.77
CA LEU A 12 -6.98 2.28 9.34
C LEU A 12 -6.86 3.36 8.27
N TRP A 13 -6.19 3.07 7.15
CA TRP A 13 -6.02 4.02 6.07
C TRP A 13 -7.28 4.27 5.24
N LEU A 14 -8.25 3.34 5.25
CA LEU A 14 -9.54 3.49 4.54
C LEU A 14 -10.38 4.68 5.06
N PRO A 15 -10.67 4.80 6.38
CA PRO A 15 -11.39 5.96 6.88
C PRO A 15 -10.61 7.27 6.70
N VAL A 16 -9.28 7.23 6.82
CA VAL A 16 -8.41 8.40 6.54
C VAL A 16 -8.56 8.83 5.08
N ALA A 17 -8.57 7.89 4.14
CA ALA A 17 -8.77 8.17 2.73
C ALA A 17 -10.17 8.72 2.41
N MET A 18 -11.20 8.22 3.08
CA MET A 18 -12.56 8.74 2.94
C MET A 18 -12.71 10.16 3.48
N ALA A 19 -11.98 10.51 4.55
CA ALA A 19 -11.97 11.86 5.10
C ALA A 19 -11.14 12.84 4.25
N ALA A 20 -9.98 12.41 3.75
CA ALA A 20 -9.05 13.26 3.01
C ALA A 20 -9.50 13.55 1.56
N VAL A 21 -10.15 12.61 0.87
CA VAL A 21 -10.44 12.76 -0.57
C VAL A 21 -11.81 13.40 -0.84
N HIS A 22 -11.89 14.25 -1.86
CA HIS A 22 -13.14 14.88 -2.32
C HIS A 22 -14.15 13.87 -2.92
N LYS A 23 -15.45 14.14 -2.75
CA LYS A 23 -16.57 13.22 -3.12
C LYS A 23 -16.46 12.58 -4.51
N GLY A 24 -15.93 13.29 -5.52
CA GLY A 24 -15.81 12.77 -6.88
C GLY A 24 -14.70 11.72 -7.12
N GLN A 25 -13.69 11.65 -6.26
CA GLN A 25 -12.55 10.73 -6.42
C GLN A 25 -12.46 9.67 -5.30
N ARG A 26 -13.31 9.78 -4.25
CA ARG A 26 -13.33 8.84 -3.10
C ARG A 26 -13.42 7.37 -3.52
N LEU A 27 -14.29 7.05 -4.47
CA LEU A 27 -14.47 5.67 -4.91
C LEU A 27 -13.20 5.11 -5.56
N LYS A 28 -12.51 5.90 -6.39
CA LYS A 28 -11.27 5.47 -7.05
C LYS A 28 -10.14 5.28 -6.05
N THR A 29 -9.99 6.22 -5.11
CA THR A 29 -9.03 6.12 -4.00
C THR A 29 -9.32 4.88 -3.15
N ALA A 30 -10.58 4.62 -2.79
CA ALA A 30 -10.96 3.45 -2.01
C ALA A 30 -10.66 2.14 -2.75
N ILE A 31 -10.98 2.05 -4.04
CA ILE A 31 -10.67 0.87 -4.87
C ILE A 31 -9.15 0.68 -4.95
N PHE A 32 -8.39 1.73 -5.27
CA PHE A 32 -6.93 1.69 -5.33
C PHE A 32 -6.32 1.16 -4.02
N MET A 33 -6.80 1.65 -2.89
CA MET A 33 -6.35 1.24 -1.57
C MET A 33 -6.70 -0.22 -1.26
N LEU A 34 -7.94 -0.63 -1.54
CA LEU A 34 -8.35 -2.03 -1.34
C LEU A 34 -7.51 -2.99 -2.17
N VAL A 35 -7.30 -2.68 -3.45
CA VAL A 35 -6.43 -3.48 -4.33
C VAL A 35 -5.01 -3.50 -3.78
N SER A 36 -4.48 -2.36 -3.36
CA SER A 36 -3.14 -2.25 -2.78
C SER A 36 -2.96 -3.09 -1.51
N ILE A 37 -3.96 -3.11 -0.62
CA ILE A 37 -3.95 -3.93 0.60
C ILE A 37 -3.99 -5.42 0.26
N LEU A 38 -4.84 -5.83 -0.69
CA LEU A 38 -4.91 -7.22 -1.15
C LEU A 38 -3.58 -7.65 -1.79
N THR A 39 -2.97 -6.78 -2.58
CA THR A 39 -1.68 -7.05 -3.20
C THR A 39 -0.58 -7.23 -2.16
N LEU A 40 -0.54 -6.41 -1.10
CA LEU A 40 0.41 -6.60 -0.01
C LEU A 40 0.26 -7.98 0.65
N ARG A 41 -0.98 -8.45 0.86
CA ARG A 41 -1.25 -9.79 1.40
C ARG A 41 -0.67 -10.88 0.51
N VAL A 42 -0.94 -10.80 -0.78
CA VAL A 42 -0.44 -11.77 -1.77
C VAL A 42 1.08 -11.74 -1.82
N GLN A 43 1.72 -10.56 -1.76
CA GLN A 43 3.18 -10.46 -1.74
C GLN A 43 3.79 -11.18 -0.53
N VAL A 44 3.23 -10.98 0.66
CA VAL A 44 3.72 -11.61 1.89
C VAL A 44 3.50 -13.11 1.87
N GLU A 45 2.34 -13.57 1.41
CA GLU A 45 2.05 -15.01 1.28
C GLU A 45 2.97 -15.69 0.26
N LEU A 46 3.29 -15.00 -0.85
CA LEU A 46 4.29 -15.46 -1.81
C LEU A 46 5.67 -15.58 -1.15
N MET A 47 6.08 -14.62 -0.33
CA MET A 47 7.36 -14.68 0.39
C MET A 47 7.42 -15.80 1.43
N ASP A 48 6.32 -16.04 2.14
CA ASP A 48 6.22 -17.15 3.08
C ASP A 48 6.30 -18.48 2.34
N SER A 49 5.66 -18.60 1.16
CA SER A 49 5.68 -19.84 0.36
C SER A 49 7.07 -20.22 -0.16
N ILE A 50 7.94 -19.24 -0.40
CA ILE A 50 9.33 -19.46 -0.84
C ILE A 50 10.31 -19.56 0.34
N ASN A 51 9.81 -19.68 1.58
CA ASN A 51 10.59 -19.69 2.82
C ASN A 51 11.48 -18.43 3.02
N ALA A 52 11.14 -17.31 2.36
CA ALA A 52 11.86 -16.05 2.45
C ALA A 52 11.15 -15.02 3.35
N SER A 53 10.43 -15.48 4.37
CA SER A 53 9.67 -14.65 5.32
C SER A 53 10.49 -13.53 5.98
N ARG A 54 11.83 -13.68 6.08
CA ARG A 54 12.75 -12.68 6.64
C ARG A 54 13.61 -11.93 5.61
N GLY A 55 13.34 -12.13 4.32
CA GLY A 55 14.19 -11.68 3.22
C GLY A 55 15.31 -12.67 2.89
N PHE A 56 15.81 -12.62 1.65
CA PHE A 56 16.89 -13.48 1.17
C PHE A 56 18.28 -13.01 1.64
N THR A 57 18.43 -11.71 1.91
CA THR A 57 19.77 -11.11 2.13
C THR A 57 20.16 -10.98 3.59
N GLY A 58 19.21 -11.16 4.53
CA GLY A 58 19.49 -11.12 5.98
C GLY A 58 19.94 -9.76 6.51
N LEU A 59 19.81 -8.68 5.74
CA LEU A 59 20.22 -7.33 6.12
C LEU A 59 19.30 -6.71 7.19
N TRP A 60 18.02 -7.09 7.18
CA TRP A 60 17.08 -6.73 8.24
C TRP A 60 16.56 -7.98 8.96
N SER A 61 16.20 -7.82 10.24
CA SER A 61 15.62 -8.87 11.08
C SER A 61 14.09 -8.83 11.14
N TRP A 62 13.47 -7.82 10.51
CA TRP A 62 12.03 -7.61 10.54
C TRP A 62 11.29 -8.56 9.61
N ASP A 63 10.04 -8.86 9.93
CA ASP A 63 9.20 -9.72 9.11
C ASP A 63 8.86 -9.04 7.77
N ALA A 64 8.71 -9.81 6.69
CA ALA A 64 8.37 -9.30 5.35
C ALA A 64 7.11 -8.43 5.37
N TYR A 65 6.13 -8.82 6.19
CA TYR A 65 4.91 -8.04 6.39
C TYR A 65 5.18 -6.63 6.91
N GLN A 66 6.05 -6.48 7.92
CA GLN A 66 6.34 -5.18 8.52
C GLN A 66 7.07 -4.24 7.56
N ARG A 67 7.98 -4.80 6.76
CA ARG A 67 8.71 -4.06 5.72
C ARG A 67 7.77 -3.57 4.62
N GLY A 68 6.91 -4.45 4.14
CA GLY A 68 5.87 -4.10 3.16
C GLY A 68 4.92 -3.03 3.68
N LEU A 69 4.44 -3.19 4.91
CA LEU A 69 3.52 -2.25 5.54
C LEU A 69 4.12 -0.85 5.70
N LEU A 70 5.43 -0.76 5.99
CA LEU A 70 6.14 0.52 6.06
C LEU A 70 6.17 1.21 4.69
N VAL A 71 6.52 0.49 3.62
CA VAL A 71 6.54 1.04 2.26
C VAL A 71 5.15 1.49 1.83
N TYR A 72 4.13 0.63 2.01
CA TYR A 72 2.75 0.97 1.69
C TYR A 72 2.24 2.15 2.50
N GLY A 73 2.57 2.24 3.80
CA GLY A 73 2.19 3.36 4.65
C GLY A 73 2.76 4.71 4.16
N ILE A 74 4.04 4.74 3.79
CA ILE A 74 4.68 5.96 3.24
C ILE A 74 4.01 6.35 1.92
N VAL A 75 3.79 5.39 1.02
CA VAL A 75 3.20 5.70 -0.28
C VAL A 75 1.73 6.08 -0.17
N PHE A 76 0.95 5.45 0.71
CA PHE A 76 -0.44 5.85 0.99
C PHE A 76 -0.52 7.26 1.56
N ALA A 77 0.37 7.63 2.48
CA ALA A 77 0.43 9.01 2.99
C ALA A 77 0.66 10.01 1.86
N LEU A 78 1.66 9.72 1.01
CA LEU A 78 2.02 10.58 -0.12
C LEU A 78 0.88 10.66 -1.15
N PHE A 79 0.26 9.53 -1.47
CA PHE A 79 -0.89 9.46 -2.36
C PHE A 79 -2.08 10.27 -1.83
N LEU A 80 -2.39 10.19 -0.54
CA LEU A 80 -3.47 10.96 0.06
C LEU A 80 -3.20 12.47 0.05
N ILE A 81 -1.96 12.89 0.29
CA ILE A 81 -1.55 14.29 0.14
C ILE A 81 -1.79 14.76 -1.30
N LEU A 82 -1.32 14.00 -2.30
CA LEU A 82 -1.56 14.35 -3.71
C LEU A 82 -3.05 14.37 -4.06
N ALA A 83 -3.81 13.39 -3.58
CA ALA A 83 -5.25 13.27 -3.83
C ALA A 83 -6.05 14.42 -3.19
N TYR A 84 -5.60 14.94 -2.04
CA TYR A 84 -6.19 16.12 -1.40
C TYR A 84 -6.01 17.38 -2.25
N PHE A 85 -4.80 17.64 -2.77
CA PHE A 85 -4.54 18.84 -3.60
C PHE A 85 -5.13 18.75 -5.02
N SER A 86 -5.37 17.54 -5.53
CA SER A 86 -5.78 17.28 -6.91
C SER A 86 -7.30 17.48 -7.18
N SER A 87 -7.96 18.45 -6.53
CA SER A 87 -9.44 18.57 -6.52
C SER A 87 -10.12 19.00 -7.84
N ARG A 88 -9.37 19.18 -8.94
CA ARG A 88 -9.91 19.60 -10.25
C ARG A 88 -9.37 18.82 -11.45
N THR A 89 -8.68 17.71 -11.21
CA THR A 89 -7.99 16.97 -12.28
C THR A 89 -8.96 16.04 -13.00
N GLN A 90 -8.84 15.95 -14.33
CA GLN A 90 -9.64 15.04 -15.15
C GLN A 90 -9.52 13.60 -14.64
N GLY A 91 -10.66 12.88 -14.63
CA GLY A 91 -10.74 11.55 -14.03
C GLY A 91 -9.78 10.51 -14.61
N ILE A 92 -9.35 10.67 -15.87
CA ILE A 92 -8.39 9.82 -16.56
C ILE A 92 -6.97 10.06 -16.05
N VAL A 93 -6.57 11.32 -15.87
CA VAL A 93 -5.24 11.68 -15.36
C VAL A 93 -5.06 11.18 -13.93
N PHE A 94 -6.10 11.31 -13.10
CA PHE A 94 -6.08 10.76 -11.74
C PHE A 94 -5.94 9.23 -11.76
N PHE A 95 -6.62 8.55 -12.68
CA PHE A 95 -6.54 7.09 -12.81
C PHE A 95 -5.14 6.63 -13.25
N ALA A 96 -4.55 7.30 -14.26
CA ALA A 96 -3.20 7.02 -14.69
C ALA A 96 -2.19 7.20 -13.54
N ALA A 97 -2.30 8.30 -12.78
CA ALA A 97 -1.45 8.54 -11.62
C ALA A 97 -1.62 7.46 -10.54
N THR A 98 -2.85 7.04 -10.21
CA THR A 98 -3.08 5.94 -9.26
C THR A 98 -2.45 4.65 -9.73
N LEU A 99 -2.52 4.33 -11.03
CA LEU A 99 -1.95 3.12 -11.59
C LEU A 99 -0.42 3.14 -11.55
N THR A 100 0.20 4.28 -11.85
CA THR A 100 1.66 4.44 -11.74
C THR A 100 2.13 4.28 -10.31
N ILE A 101 1.45 4.92 -9.35
CA ILE A 101 1.76 4.79 -7.92
C ILE A 101 1.56 3.35 -7.45
N TYR A 102 0.52 2.67 -7.92
CA TYR A 102 0.28 1.25 -7.61
C TYR A 102 1.47 0.38 -8.02
N ILE A 103 1.89 0.47 -9.29
CA ILE A 103 3.01 -0.33 -9.82
C ILE A 103 4.31 0.01 -9.08
N LEU A 104 4.56 1.29 -8.81
CA LEU A 104 5.72 1.74 -8.06
C LEU A 104 5.75 1.14 -6.65
N THR A 105 4.62 1.19 -5.94
CA THR A 105 4.48 0.64 -4.58
C THR A 105 4.71 -0.87 -4.60
N PHE A 106 4.14 -1.57 -5.58
CA PHE A 106 4.33 -3.01 -5.76
C PHE A 106 5.81 -3.36 -5.93
N CYS A 107 6.52 -2.68 -6.83
CA CYS A 107 7.93 -2.93 -7.09
C CYS A 107 8.81 -2.59 -5.89
N LEU A 108 8.60 -1.43 -5.25
CA LEU A 108 9.35 -1.02 -4.06
C LEU A 108 9.12 -1.98 -2.90
N SER A 109 7.87 -2.39 -2.68
CA SER A 109 7.52 -3.34 -1.63
C SER A 109 8.26 -4.66 -1.82
N MET A 110 8.22 -5.26 -3.03
CA MET A 110 8.95 -6.51 -3.33
C MET A 110 10.46 -6.36 -3.12
N LEU A 111 11.04 -5.24 -3.55
CA LEU A 111 12.48 -5.00 -3.39
C LEU A 111 12.87 -4.94 -1.91
N VAL A 112 12.13 -4.17 -1.12
CA VAL A 112 12.38 -3.98 0.32
C VAL A 112 12.07 -5.25 1.12
N MET A 113 11.13 -6.05 0.65
CA MET A 113 10.79 -7.35 1.22
C MET A 113 11.89 -8.39 1.01
N VAL A 114 12.51 -8.43 -0.18
CA VAL A 114 13.59 -9.37 -0.52
C VAL A 114 14.89 -9.04 0.20
N ILE A 115 15.19 -7.76 0.37
CA ILE A 115 16.36 -7.25 1.12
C ILE A 115 16.16 -7.55 2.59
#